data_AF-A0A2M9MS72-F1
#
_entry.id   AF-A0A2M9MS72-F1
#
_cell.length_a   1.000
_cell.length_b   1.000
_cell.length_c   1.000
_cell.angle_alpha   90.00
_cell.angle_beta   90.00
_cell.angle_gamma   90.00
#
_symmetry.space_group_name_H-M   'P 1'
#
loop_
_entity.id
_entity.type
_entity.pdbx_description
1 polymer ?
#
loop_
_entity_poly.entity_id
_entity_poly.type
_entity_poly.pdbx_seq_one_letter_code
_entity_poly.pdbx_strand_id
1 'polypeptide(L)' 'MNNEFYVGWGTLALINAGLAQGKNRTGLNWFLLSLLLGPLATLFLVLSAKR' A
#
# COMPACT_ATOMS: atom_id res chain seq x y z
N MET A 1 -15.68 -11.45 -24.29
CA MET A 1 -14.87 -10.31 -23.81
C MET A 1 -14.10 -10.77 -22.60
N ASN A 2 -12.77 -10.76 -22.65
CA ASN A 2 -11.94 -11.07 -21.50
C ASN A 2 -11.89 -9.83 -20.62
N ASN A 3 -12.50 -9.90 -19.43
CA ASN A 3 -12.47 -8.80 -18.46
C ASN A 3 -11.18 -8.91 -17.65
N GLU A 4 -10.14 -8.22 -18.09
CA GLU A 4 -8.88 -8.12 -17.35
C GLU A 4 -8.99 -7.04 -16.27
N PHE A 5 -8.80 -7.44 -15.01
CA PHE A 5 -8.80 -6.51 -13.89
C PHE A 5 -7.38 -5.98 -13.65
N TYR A 6 -7.19 -4.69 -13.87
CA TYR A 6 -5.91 -4.01 -13.67
C TYR A 6 -5.89 -3.28 -12.32
N VAL A 7 -4.97 -3.66 -11.44
CA VAL A 7 -4.69 -2.90 -10.22
C VAL A 7 -3.60 -1.87 -10.55
N GLY A 8 -4.02 -0.60 -10.63
CA GLY A 8 -3.11 0.51 -10.85
C GLY A 8 -2.32 0.90 -9.61
N TRP A 9 -1.26 1.68 -9.82
CA TRP A 9 -0.34 2.14 -8.77
C TRP A 9 -1.06 2.96 -7.68
N GLY A 10 -2.04 3.79 -8.06
CA GLY A 10 -2.86 4.55 -7.11
C GLY A 10 -3.75 3.65 -6.24
N THR A 11 -4.34 2.61 -6.82
CA THR A 11 -5.12 1.60 -6.08
C THR A 11 -4.24 0.85 -5.09
N LEU A 12 -3.03 0.45 -5.51
CA LEU A 12 -2.05 -0.17 -4.62
C LEU A 12 -1.66 0.77 -3.46
N ALA A 13 -1.46 2.06 -3.74
CA ALA A 13 -1.13 3.05 -2.71
C ALA A 13 -2.26 3.23 -1.68
N LEU A 14 -3.52 3.25 -2.12
CA LEU A 14 -4.69 3.29 -1.24
C LEU A 14 -4.79 2.04 -0.36
N ILE A 15 -4.57 0.86 -0.93
CA ILE A 15 -4.57 -0.41 -0.18
C ILE A 15 -3.47 -0.40 0.88
N ASN A 16 -2.24 0.01 0.53
CA ASN A 16 -1.14 0.09 1.50
C ASN A 16 -1.41 1.10 2.62
N ALA A 17 -2.10 2.21 2.33
CA ALA A 17 -2.52 3.18 3.33
C ALA A 17 -3.48 2.56 4.37
N GLY A 18 -4.48 1.79 3.90
CA GLY A 18 -5.41 1.06 4.76
C GLY A 18 -4.72 -0.04 5.57
N LEU A 19 -3.84 -0.82 4.94
CA LEU A 19 -3.03 -1.83 5.63
C LEU A 19 -2.16 -1.20 6.74
N ALA A 20 -1.61 0.00 6.51
CA ALA A 20 -0.84 0.71 7.50
C ALA A 20 -1.69 1.19 8.68
N GLN A 21 -2.90 1.69 8.44
CA GLN A 21 -3.85 2.05 9.50
C GLN A 21 -4.21 0.85 10.37
N GLY A 22 -4.42 -0.33 9.77
CA GLY A 22 -4.63 -1.59 10.51
C GLY A 22 -3.45 -2.02 11.40
N LYS A 23 -2.26 -1.46 11.16
CA LYS A 23 -1.05 -1.63 11.99
C LYS A 23 -0.80 -0.46 12.95
N ASN A 24 -1.79 0.40 13.22
CA ASN A 24 -1.64 1.62 14.04
C ASN A 24 -0.56 2.57 13.49
N ARG A 25 -0.37 2.64 12.17
CA ARG A 25 0.55 3.56 11.50
C ARG A 25 -0.22 4.64 10.74
N THR A 26 0.44 5.75 10.44
CA THR A 26 -0.14 6.84 9.66
C THR A 26 -0.39 6.41 8.22
N GLY A 27 -1.66 6.19 7.87
CA GLY A 27 -2.06 5.77 6.52
C GLY A 27 -1.60 6.75 5.42
N LEU A 28 -1.65 8.06 5.68
CA LEU A 28 -1.24 9.08 4.72
C LEU A 28 0.26 8.99 4.38
N ASN A 29 1.12 8.73 5.36
CA ASN A 29 2.55 8.55 5.08
C ASN A 29 2.78 7.33 4.19
N TRP A 30 2.09 6.22 4.47
CA TRP A 30 2.21 5.00 3.69
C TRP A 30 1.56 5.11 2.30
N PHE A 31 0.52 5.92 2.13
CA PHE A 31 -0.03 6.28 0.84
C PHE A 31 1.01 6.98 -0.04
N LEU A 32 1.59 8.08 0.46
CA LEU A 32 2.60 8.86 -0.27
C LEU A 32 3.86 8.04 -0.55
N LEU A 33 4.29 7.23 0.41
CA LEU A 33 5.44 6.35 0.27
C LEU A 33 5.16 5.25 -0.77
N SER A 34 3.93 4.76 -0.88
CA SER A 34 3.53 3.79 -1.91
C SER A 34 3.34 4.40 -3.29
N LEU A 35 2.98 5.68 -3.42
CA LEU A 35 2.99 6.37 -4.70
C LEU A 35 4.40 6.43 -5.31
N LEU A 36 5.43 6.57 -4.46
CA LEU A 36 6.83 6.59 -4.90
C LEU A 36 7.43 5.19 -5.09
N LEU A 37 7.25 4.30 -4.11
CA LEU A 37 7.93 2.99 -4.09
C LEU A 37 7.07 1.84 -4.64
N GLY A 38 5.77 2.05 -4.80
CA GLY A 38 4.83 1.05 -5.30
C GLY A 38 4.83 -0.23 -4.47
N PRO A 39 4.94 -1.41 -5.11
CA PRO A 39 4.92 -2.71 -4.41
C PRO A 39 6.02 -2.85 -3.34
N LEU A 40 7.12 -2.13 -3.47
CA LEU A 40 8.19 -2.14 -2.47
C LEU A 40 7.72 -1.56 -1.13
N ALA A 41 6.82 -0.57 -1.15
CA ALA A 41 6.20 -0.08 0.08
C ALA A 41 5.38 -1.18 0.78
N THR A 42 4.73 -2.07 0.02
CA THR A 42 4.01 -3.21 0.61
C THR A 42 4.97 -4.17 1.31
N LEU A 43 6.13 -4.46 0.70
CA LEU A 43 7.16 -5.31 1.33
C LEU A 43 7.67 -4.69 2.64
N PHE A 44 8.03 -3.41 2.62
CA PHE A 44 8.44 -2.70 3.84
C PHE A 44 7.33 -2.68 4.90
N LEU A 45 6.08 -2.48 4.48
CA LEU A 45 4.94 -2.44 5.40
C LEU A 45 4.69 -3.78 6.08
N VAL A 46 4.78 -4.88 5.32
CA VAL A 46 4.57 -6.24 5.81
C VAL A 46 5.72 -6.68 6.73
N LEU A 47 6.97 -6.54 6.28
CA LEU A 47 8.16 -6.98 7.02
C LEU A 47 8.42 -6.15 8.28
N SER A 48 8.03 -4.88 8.28
CA SER A 48 8.21 -4.03 9.44
C SER A 48 7.26 -4.48 10.56
N ALA A 49 7.82 -4.88 11.70
CA ALA A 49 7.07 -5.40 12.84
C ALA A 49 5.89 -4.50 13.23
N LYS A 50 4.74 -5.12 13.52
CA LYS A 50 3.60 -4.39 14.10
C LYS A 50 4.06 -3.86 15.47
N ARG A 51 3.93 -2.55 15.68
CA ARG A 51 4.06 -1.96 17.02
C ARG A 51 2.75 -2.12 17.77
#